data_AF-B8BGR4-F1
#
_entry.id   AF-B8BGR4-F1
#
_cell.length_a   1.000
_cell.length_b   1.000
_cell.length_c   1.000
_cell.angle_alpha   90.00
_cell.angle_beta   90.00
_cell.angle_gamma   90.00
#
_symmetry.space_group_name_H-M   'P 1'
#
loop_
_entity.id
_entity.type
_entity.pdbx_description
1 polymer ?
#
loop_
_entity_poly.entity_id
_entity_poly.type
_entity_poly.pdbx_seq_one_letter_code
_entity_poly.pdbx_strand_id
1 'polypeptide(L)'
;MGLIPVLCWGMRLSPCLASFSWVTIIDALVFNVCLNLAISLSRMAEEKKTPCLNERILSSLSKRSVAAHSWHDLEIGPGAPQVFNVVVEITKGSKVKYELDKKTGMIKVDRVLYSSVVYPHNYGFIPRTLCEDGDPMDVLVLMQEPVIPGCYLRAKAIGLMPMIDQGEKDDKIIAVCVDDPEFRHFNDLKELSPHRLAEIRRFFEDYKKNENKEVAVNDFLPPATAQEAIKYSMDLYAEYILHSLRR
;
A
#
# COMPACT_ATOMS: atom_id res chain seq x y z
N MET A 1 19.57 -60.54 24.49
CA MET A 1 19.96 -61.39 25.65
C MET A 1 20.70 -60.47 26.61
N GLY A 2 20.09 -59.91 27.64
CA GLY A 2 19.73 -60.51 28.93
C GLY A 2 19.86 -59.35 29.94
N LEU A 3 18.75 -58.92 30.54
CA LEU A 3 18.36 -59.19 31.93
C LEU A 3 19.08 -58.32 32.98
N ILE A 4 18.25 -57.47 33.61
CA ILE A 4 18.43 -56.70 34.85
C ILE A 4 18.68 -57.68 36.03
N PRO A 5 19.23 -57.25 37.18
CA PRO A 5 18.31 -57.01 38.29
C PRO A 5 18.67 -55.86 39.26
N VAL A 6 17.60 -55.41 39.90
CA VAL A 6 17.46 -54.46 41.01
C VAL A 6 17.93 -55.09 42.33
N LEU A 7 18.43 -54.28 43.27
CA LEU A 7 18.44 -54.62 44.70
C LEU A 7 18.06 -53.41 45.55
N CYS A 8 16.99 -53.61 46.31
CA CYS A 8 16.40 -52.77 47.34
C CYS A 8 17.15 -52.95 48.68
N TRP A 9 16.87 -52.10 49.67
CA TRP A 9 16.96 -52.24 51.15
C TRP A 9 16.92 -50.80 51.71
N GLY A 10 16.21 -50.40 52.77
CA GLY A 10 15.51 -51.09 53.84
C GLY A 10 15.67 -50.29 55.14
N MET A 11 14.58 -49.71 55.65
CA MET A 11 14.21 -49.42 57.06
C MET A 11 15.23 -48.83 58.06
N ARG A 12 14.81 -47.82 58.85
CA ARG A 12 14.52 -48.00 60.30
C ARG A 12 13.94 -46.77 60.99
N LEU A 13 12.95 -47.06 61.84
CA LEU A 13 12.24 -46.23 62.80
C LEU A 13 13.01 -46.10 64.12
N SER A 14 12.73 -45.06 64.92
CA SER A 14 12.62 -45.16 66.40
C SER A 14 11.79 -44.00 67.00
N PRO A 15 10.98 -44.22 68.07
CA PRO A 15 10.02 -43.27 68.65
C PRO A 15 10.33 -42.86 70.12
N CYS A 16 9.67 -41.80 70.63
CA CYS A 16 9.40 -41.50 72.06
C CYS A 16 8.36 -40.35 72.13
N LEU A 17 7.09 -40.54 72.56
CA LEU A 17 6.52 -40.45 73.94
C LEU A 17 6.94 -39.16 74.68
N ALA A 18 6.11 -38.30 75.29
CA ALA A 18 4.69 -38.17 75.66
C ALA A 18 4.42 -36.62 75.75
N SER A 19 3.22 -36.01 75.84
CA SER A 19 2.17 -36.11 76.86
C SER A 19 1.09 -35.03 76.61
N PHE A 20 -0.19 -35.42 76.77
CA PHE A 20 -1.40 -34.65 77.14
C PHE A 20 -1.44 -33.10 77.08
N SER A 21 -2.44 -32.58 76.35
CA SER A 21 -3.59 -31.79 76.87
C SER A 21 -3.95 -30.57 76.01
N TRP A 22 -5.26 -30.33 75.85
CA TRP A 22 -5.95 -29.15 75.24
C TRP A 22 -6.14 -29.14 73.72
N VAL A 23 -6.44 -30.29 73.11
CA VAL A 23 -7.07 -30.37 71.79
C VAL A 23 -8.58 -30.33 72.01
N THR A 24 -9.29 -29.27 71.58
CA THR A 24 -10.64 -29.34 70.93
C THR A 24 -11.36 -28.00 70.68
N ILE A 25 -10.84 -26.82 71.06
CA ILE A 25 -11.58 -25.55 70.80
C ILE A 25 -10.79 -24.50 69.98
N ILE A 26 -9.46 -24.54 69.97
CA ILE A 26 -8.66 -23.60 69.15
C ILE A 26 -8.51 -24.09 67.69
N ASP A 27 -8.58 -25.40 67.45
CA ASP A 27 -8.44 -25.96 66.10
C ASP A 27 -9.66 -25.69 65.20
N ALA A 28 -10.88 -25.59 65.73
CA ALA A 28 -12.05 -25.32 64.91
C ALA A 28 -12.08 -23.87 64.37
N LEU A 29 -11.56 -22.90 65.12
CA LEU A 29 -11.50 -21.50 64.70
C LEU A 29 -10.35 -21.27 63.70
N VAL A 30 -9.19 -21.89 63.93
CA VAL A 30 -8.05 -21.84 63.01
C VAL A 30 -8.38 -22.58 61.71
N PHE A 31 -9.06 -23.73 61.75
CA PHE A 31 -9.47 -24.46 60.55
C PHE A 31 -10.48 -23.67 59.71
N ASN A 32 -11.43 -22.97 60.35
CA ASN A 32 -12.43 -22.18 59.62
C ASN A 32 -11.85 -20.85 59.07
N VAL A 33 -10.87 -20.24 59.76
CA VAL A 33 -10.13 -19.09 59.23
C VAL A 33 -9.19 -19.51 58.10
N CYS A 34 -8.50 -20.65 58.21
CA CYS A 34 -7.65 -21.18 57.16
C CYS A 34 -8.45 -21.68 55.95
N LEU A 35 -9.63 -22.28 56.14
CA LEU A 35 -10.51 -22.68 55.04
C LEU A 35 -11.13 -21.46 54.33
N ASN A 36 -11.53 -20.41 55.07
CA ASN A 36 -12.02 -19.17 54.48
C ASN A 36 -10.90 -18.35 53.81
N LEU A 37 -9.67 -18.34 54.35
CA LEU A 37 -8.51 -17.78 53.64
C LEU A 37 -8.17 -18.60 52.40
N ALA A 38 -8.22 -19.93 52.46
CA ALA A 38 -7.96 -20.79 51.31
C ALA A 38 -9.04 -20.63 50.22
N ILE A 39 -10.32 -20.47 50.57
CA ILE A 39 -11.40 -20.17 49.63
C ILE A 39 -11.27 -18.74 49.07
N SER A 40 -10.84 -17.78 49.89
CA SER A 40 -10.58 -16.39 49.45
C SER A 40 -9.36 -16.28 48.54
N LEU A 41 -8.31 -17.08 48.78
CA LEU A 41 -7.10 -17.14 47.95
C LEU A 41 -7.33 -17.97 46.68
N SER A 42 -8.17 -19.01 46.74
CA SER A 42 -8.59 -19.78 45.55
C SER A 42 -9.51 -18.97 44.63
N ARG A 43 -10.24 -17.98 45.16
CA ARG A 43 -11.01 -16.99 44.38
C ARG A 43 -10.18 -15.85 43.79
N MET A 44 -8.91 -15.72 44.15
CA MET A 44 -8.00 -14.70 43.61
C MET A 44 -7.05 -15.25 42.53
N ALA A 45 -7.11 -16.56 42.25
CA ALA A 45 -6.37 -17.22 41.17
C ALA A 45 -7.29 -17.63 40.01
N GLU A 46 -8.30 -16.81 39.73
CA GLU A 46 -8.92 -16.83 38.41
C GLU A 46 -7.87 -16.29 37.45
N GLU A 47 -7.25 -17.17 36.66
CA GLU A 47 -6.38 -16.78 35.56
C GLU A 47 -7.11 -15.70 34.77
N LYS A 48 -6.66 -14.45 34.86
CA LYS A 48 -6.97 -13.44 33.86
C LYS A 48 -6.35 -13.96 32.57
N LYS A 49 -7.12 -14.79 31.86
CA LYS A 49 -6.83 -15.17 30.49
C LYS A 49 -6.75 -13.85 29.75
N THR A 50 -5.52 -13.38 29.54
CA THR A 50 -5.28 -12.28 28.63
C THR A 50 -5.96 -12.74 27.35
N PRO A 51 -6.97 -12.02 26.83
CA PRO A 51 -7.62 -12.48 25.61
C PRO A 51 -6.49 -12.71 24.62
N CYS A 52 -6.41 -13.92 24.05
CA CYS A 52 -5.46 -14.15 22.98
C CYS A 52 -5.81 -13.09 21.94
N LEU A 53 -4.93 -12.10 21.80
CA LEU A 53 -5.17 -11.03 20.86
C LEU A 53 -5.30 -11.74 19.52
N ASN A 54 -6.50 -11.68 18.94
CA ASN A 54 -6.78 -12.35 17.69
C ASN A 54 -5.69 -11.91 16.71
N GLU A 55 -5.11 -12.81 15.92
CA GLU A 55 -4.04 -12.45 14.96
C GLU A 55 -4.50 -11.30 14.05
N ARG A 56 -5.80 -11.19 13.79
CA ARG A 56 -6.44 -10.01 13.17
C ARG A 56 -6.24 -8.71 13.94
N ILE A 57 -6.44 -8.71 15.26
CA ILE A 57 -6.27 -7.54 16.14
C ILE A 57 -4.79 -7.17 16.24
N LEU A 58 -3.89 -8.13 16.43
CA LEU A 58 -2.43 -7.89 16.38
C LEU A 58 -1.98 -7.41 15.00
N SER A 59 -2.52 -7.96 13.90
CA SER A 59 -2.25 -7.48 12.55
C SER A 59 -2.81 -6.08 12.30
N SER A 60 -3.91 -5.70 12.94
CA SER A 60 -4.48 -4.34 12.84
C SER A 60 -3.68 -3.32 13.65
N LEU A 61 -2.99 -3.74 14.71
CA LEU A 61 -2.11 -2.90 15.52
C LEU A 61 -0.67 -2.86 14.96
N SER A 62 -0.25 -3.92 14.25
CA SER A 62 1.06 -4.05 13.58
C SER A 62 1.08 -3.43 12.19
N LYS A 63 -0.07 -3.21 11.55
CA LYS A 63 -0.16 -2.51 10.26
C LYS A 63 -0.06 -1.02 10.53
N ARG A 64 1.13 -0.48 10.27
CA ARG A 64 1.52 0.94 10.20
C ARG A 64 0.35 1.90 10.49
N SER A 65 0.39 2.56 11.65
CA SER A 65 -0.52 3.65 12.03
C SER A 65 -0.29 4.95 11.22
N VAL A 66 0.35 4.85 10.06
CA VAL A 66 0.68 5.96 9.17
C VAL A 66 -0.20 5.79 7.95
N ALA A 67 -0.91 6.85 7.53
CA ALA A 67 -1.69 6.83 6.31
C ALA A 67 -0.83 6.30 5.15
N ALA A 68 -1.38 5.38 4.36
CA ALA A 68 -0.64 4.75 3.27
C ALA A 68 -0.23 5.81 2.23
N HIS A 69 1.05 5.83 1.88
CA HIS A 69 1.59 6.73 0.88
C HIS A 69 1.32 6.15 -0.52
N SER A 70 0.49 6.82 -1.31
CA SER A 70 0.00 6.32 -2.61
C SER A 70 1.12 5.99 -3.60
N TRP A 71 2.26 6.69 -3.55
CA TRP A 71 3.42 6.39 -4.40
C TRP A 71 4.30 5.22 -3.93
N HIS A 72 4.54 5.09 -2.62
CA HIS A 72 5.52 4.14 -2.09
C HIS A 72 4.88 2.84 -1.59
N ASP A 73 3.73 2.94 -0.93
CA ASP A 73 3.08 1.81 -0.29
C ASP A 73 2.23 1.00 -1.26
N LEU A 74 1.63 1.64 -2.28
CA LEU A 74 0.88 0.94 -3.32
C LEU A 74 1.83 0.14 -4.22
N GLU A 75 1.50 -1.11 -4.47
CA GLU A 75 2.23 -1.94 -5.41
C GLU A 75 1.93 -1.53 -6.86
N ILE A 76 2.94 -1.61 -7.73
CA ILE A 76 2.76 -1.36 -9.17
C ILE A 76 1.80 -2.37 -9.83
N GLY A 77 1.65 -3.56 -9.27
CA GLY A 77 0.79 -4.63 -9.77
C GLY A 77 1.58 -5.75 -10.49
N PRO A 78 1.09 -7.00 -10.45
CA PRO A 78 1.84 -8.17 -10.91
C PRO A 78 2.00 -8.28 -12.43
N GLY A 79 1.26 -7.48 -13.20
CA GLY A 79 1.31 -7.47 -14.66
C GLY A 79 2.28 -6.43 -15.24
N ALA A 80 3.02 -5.70 -14.40
CA ALA A 80 3.92 -4.65 -14.87
C ALA A 80 5.08 -5.24 -15.70
N PRO A 81 5.54 -4.56 -16.76
CA PRO A 81 5.17 -3.20 -17.19
C PRO A 81 3.93 -3.12 -18.10
N GLN A 82 3.39 -4.24 -18.60
CA GLN A 82 2.23 -4.21 -19.50
C GLN A 82 0.94 -3.73 -18.81
N VAL A 83 0.64 -4.25 -17.61
CA VAL A 83 -0.56 -3.95 -16.83
C VAL A 83 -0.15 -3.53 -15.42
N PHE A 84 -0.52 -2.32 -15.02
CA PHE A 84 -0.08 -1.72 -13.77
C PHE A 84 -1.23 -0.97 -13.09
N ASN A 85 -1.06 -0.72 -11.80
CA ASN A 85 -1.93 0.16 -11.04
C ASN A 85 -1.61 1.62 -11.38
N VAL A 86 -2.63 2.46 -11.40
CA VAL A 86 -2.52 3.89 -11.62
C VAL A 86 -3.27 4.60 -10.51
N VAL A 87 -2.63 5.54 -9.84
CA VAL A 87 -3.29 6.45 -8.90
C VAL A 87 -3.78 7.65 -9.70
N VAL A 88 -5.09 7.89 -9.70
CA VAL A 88 -5.70 9.01 -10.42
C VAL A 88 -5.54 10.28 -9.60
N GLU A 89 -4.97 11.32 -10.22
CA GLU A 89 -4.86 12.65 -9.64
C GLU A 89 -5.93 13.57 -10.19
N ILE A 90 -6.15 13.56 -11.52
CA ILE A 90 -7.04 14.50 -12.18
C ILE A 90 -8.14 13.73 -12.90
N THR A 91 -9.37 14.02 -12.49
CA THR A 91 -10.57 13.47 -13.09
C THR A 91 -10.77 13.99 -14.52
N LYS A 92 -11.18 13.10 -15.42
CA LYS A 92 -11.66 13.44 -16.76
C LYS A 92 -12.69 14.59 -16.70
N GLY A 93 -12.48 15.62 -17.50
CA GLY A 93 -13.34 16.81 -17.57
C GLY A 93 -13.04 17.88 -16.51
N SER A 94 -12.11 17.64 -15.58
CA SER A 94 -11.71 18.64 -14.59
C SER A 94 -10.73 19.68 -15.14
N LYS A 95 -10.81 20.90 -14.60
CA LYS A 95 -9.79 21.96 -14.74
C LYS A 95 -8.84 22.04 -13.56
N VAL A 96 -9.16 21.37 -12.45
CA VAL A 96 -8.35 21.41 -11.25
C VAL A 96 -7.19 20.45 -11.44
N LYS A 97 -5.97 20.99 -11.49
CA LYS A 97 -4.74 20.22 -11.46
C LYS A 97 -4.47 19.85 -10.00
N TYR A 98 -4.71 18.60 -9.68
CA TYR A 98 -4.24 17.98 -8.46
C TYR A 98 -2.84 17.42 -8.69
N GLU A 99 -2.09 17.28 -7.61
CA GLU A 99 -0.75 16.69 -7.58
C GLU A 99 -0.58 15.86 -6.31
N LEU A 100 0.22 14.81 -6.38
CA LEU A 100 0.73 14.13 -5.21
C LEU A 100 1.73 15.04 -4.45
N ASP A 101 1.42 15.37 -3.20
CA ASP A 101 2.43 15.88 -2.29
C ASP A 101 3.31 14.73 -1.78
N LYS A 102 4.49 14.56 -2.40
CA LYS A 102 5.48 13.50 -2.11
C LYS A 102 5.91 13.43 -0.64
N LYS A 103 5.75 14.50 0.13
CA LYS A 103 6.13 14.51 1.55
C LYS A 103 5.06 13.89 2.43
N THR A 104 3.80 14.16 2.12
CA THR A 104 2.65 13.73 2.94
C THR A 104 1.95 12.50 2.38
N GLY A 105 2.15 12.18 1.10
CA GLY A 105 1.42 11.15 0.38
C GLY A 105 -0.02 11.52 0.05
N MET A 106 -0.41 12.77 0.28
CA MET A 106 -1.77 13.26 0.05
C MET A 106 -1.91 13.91 -1.32
N ILE A 107 -3.12 13.86 -1.87
CA ILE A 107 -3.46 14.63 -3.07
C ILE A 107 -3.72 16.09 -2.68
N LYS A 108 -2.97 17.00 -3.29
CA LYS A 108 -3.03 18.44 -3.07
C LYS A 108 -3.52 19.12 -4.34
N VAL A 109 -4.25 20.22 -4.19
CA VAL A 109 -4.55 21.11 -5.33
C VAL A 109 -3.29 21.91 -5.64
N ASP A 110 -2.74 21.76 -6.84
CA ASP A 110 -1.68 22.62 -7.36
C ASP A 110 -2.30 23.96 -7.82
N ARG A 111 -3.16 23.89 -8.83
CA ARG A 111 -3.83 25.06 -9.41
C ARG A 111 -5.07 24.68 -10.23
N VAL A 112 -5.84 25.69 -10.61
CA VAL A 112 -6.83 25.56 -11.70
C VAL A 112 -6.14 25.93 -13.01
N LEU A 113 -6.37 25.17 -14.09
CA LEU A 113 -5.81 25.49 -15.41
C LEU A 113 -6.22 26.89 -15.86
N TYR A 114 -5.26 27.63 -16.43
CA TYR A 114 -5.45 29.04 -16.84
C TYR A 114 -6.17 29.12 -18.18
N SER A 115 -6.02 28.07 -18.99
CA SER A 115 -6.72 27.87 -20.26
C SER A 115 -8.14 27.34 -20.04
N SER A 116 -9.01 27.55 -21.03
CA SER A 116 -10.38 27.05 -20.99
C SER A 116 -10.50 25.52 -21.17
N VAL A 117 -9.41 24.83 -21.51
CA VAL A 117 -9.41 23.37 -21.72
C VAL A 117 -9.60 22.59 -20.42
N VAL A 118 -10.01 21.34 -20.55
CA VAL A 118 -10.20 20.36 -19.47
C VAL A 118 -9.43 19.10 -19.81
N TYR A 119 -9.02 18.32 -18.80
CA TYR A 119 -8.36 17.05 -19.05
C TYR A 119 -9.30 16.09 -19.82
N PRO A 120 -8.94 15.62 -21.03
CA PRO A 120 -9.84 14.83 -21.86
C PRO A 120 -10.07 13.40 -21.32
N HIS A 121 -9.15 12.92 -20.48
CA HIS A 121 -9.15 11.59 -19.87
C HIS A 121 -8.65 11.67 -18.43
N ASN A 122 -8.81 10.58 -17.67
CA ASN A 122 -8.30 10.53 -16.30
C ASN A 122 -6.76 10.54 -16.34
N TYR A 123 -6.16 11.32 -15.46
CA TYR A 123 -4.71 11.52 -15.41
C TYR A 123 -4.20 11.17 -14.02
N GLY A 124 -3.01 10.62 -13.97
CA GLY A 124 -2.30 10.41 -12.72
C GLY A 124 -0.96 9.75 -12.97
N PHE A 125 -0.53 8.91 -12.03
CA PHE A 125 0.82 8.36 -12.05
C PHE A 125 0.87 6.88 -11.70
N ILE A 126 1.98 6.24 -12.07
CA ILE A 126 2.27 4.84 -11.77
C ILE A 126 3.02 4.77 -10.42
N PRO A 127 2.51 4.06 -9.40
CA PRO A 127 3.21 3.94 -8.12
C PRO A 127 4.52 3.14 -8.28
N ARG A 128 5.50 3.40 -7.40
CA ARG A 128 6.85 2.80 -7.45
C ARG A 128 7.59 2.96 -8.79
N THR A 129 7.44 4.13 -9.40
CA THR A 129 8.19 4.56 -10.57
C THR A 129 8.82 5.93 -10.29
N LEU A 130 9.87 6.29 -11.02
CA LEU A 130 10.58 7.55 -10.91
C LEU A 130 11.12 7.99 -12.28
N CYS A 131 10.95 9.26 -12.61
CA CYS A 131 11.46 9.90 -13.81
C CYS A 131 12.65 10.82 -13.46
N GLU A 132 13.33 11.33 -14.49
CA GLU A 132 14.53 12.17 -14.34
C GLU A 132 14.24 13.54 -13.73
N ASP A 133 12.99 14.01 -13.82
CA ASP A 133 12.44 15.19 -13.13
C ASP A 133 12.18 14.95 -11.63
N GLY A 134 12.32 13.70 -11.17
CA GLY A 134 12.07 13.28 -9.81
C GLY A 134 10.59 13.03 -9.49
N ASP A 135 9.69 13.10 -10.45
CA ASP A 135 8.27 12.73 -10.34
C ASP A 135 8.06 11.24 -10.69
N PRO A 136 6.95 10.61 -10.24
CA PRO A 136 6.58 9.29 -10.73
C PRO A 136 6.14 9.36 -12.20
N MET A 137 6.20 8.24 -12.92
CA MET A 137 5.82 8.17 -14.33
C MET A 137 4.35 8.54 -14.53
N ASP A 138 4.13 9.55 -15.36
CA ASP A 138 2.81 10.07 -15.71
C ASP A 138 2.05 9.14 -16.66
N VAL A 139 0.72 9.08 -16.47
CA VAL A 139 -0.16 8.26 -17.31
C VAL A 139 -1.51 8.93 -17.54
N LEU A 140 -1.94 8.90 -18.79
CA LEU A 140 -3.28 9.26 -19.23
C LEU A 140 -4.10 8.00 -19.50
N VAL A 141 -5.17 7.79 -18.73
CA VAL A 141 -6.02 6.59 -18.78
C VAL A 141 -7.32 6.87 -19.50
N LEU A 142 -7.49 6.22 -20.65
CA LEU A 142 -8.72 6.21 -21.43
C LEU A 142 -9.72 5.24 -20.82
N MET A 143 -10.91 5.76 -20.50
CA MET A 143 -12.07 5.02 -20.02
C MET A 143 -13.36 5.83 -20.20
N GLN A 144 -14.51 5.16 -20.03
CA GLN A 144 -15.84 5.76 -20.14
C GLN A 144 -16.05 6.85 -19.06
N GLU A 145 -15.89 6.46 -17.78
CA GLU A 145 -16.30 7.26 -16.64
C GLU A 145 -15.15 8.08 -16.00
N PRO A 146 -15.45 9.26 -15.42
CA PRO A 146 -14.52 9.99 -14.59
C PRO A 146 -14.20 9.24 -13.29
N VAL A 147 -12.94 9.31 -12.85
CA VAL A 147 -12.49 8.73 -11.57
C VAL A 147 -12.06 9.83 -10.61
N ILE A 148 -12.45 9.67 -9.34
CA ILE A 148 -12.21 10.64 -8.28
C ILE A 148 -10.70 10.66 -7.92
N PRO A 149 -10.11 11.84 -7.63
CA PRO A 149 -8.70 11.94 -7.23
C PRO A 149 -8.38 11.09 -5.99
N GLY A 150 -7.22 10.44 -5.99
CA GLY A 150 -6.75 9.54 -4.93
C GLY A 150 -7.26 8.10 -5.04
N CYS A 151 -8.23 7.82 -5.91
CA CYS A 151 -8.58 6.44 -6.26
C CYS A 151 -7.49 5.83 -7.17
N TYR A 152 -7.36 4.50 -7.13
CA TYR A 152 -6.50 3.78 -8.07
C TYR A 152 -7.30 2.79 -8.92
N LEU A 153 -6.78 2.50 -10.10
CA LEU A 153 -7.36 1.55 -11.05
C LEU A 153 -6.25 0.73 -11.72
N ARG A 154 -6.63 -0.32 -12.45
CA ARG A 154 -5.69 -1.09 -13.27
C ARG A 154 -5.74 -0.62 -14.73
N ALA A 155 -4.57 -0.32 -15.29
CA ALA A 155 -4.44 0.15 -16.65
C ALA A 155 -3.43 -0.69 -17.44
N LYS A 156 -3.61 -0.72 -18.76
CA LYS A 156 -2.71 -1.37 -19.72
C LYS A 156 -2.14 -0.32 -20.65
N ALA A 157 -0.81 -0.25 -20.76
CA ALA A 157 -0.15 0.68 -21.68
C ALA A 157 -0.43 0.28 -23.14
N ILE A 158 -0.88 1.26 -23.93
CA ILE A 158 -1.13 1.11 -25.37
C ILE A 158 -0.25 2.02 -26.22
N GLY A 159 0.52 2.90 -25.59
CA GLY A 159 1.55 3.69 -26.26
C GLY A 159 2.17 4.74 -25.36
N LEU A 160 3.11 5.49 -25.92
CA LEU A 160 3.87 6.54 -25.25
C LEU A 160 3.68 7.84 -26.03
N MET A 161 3.47 8.94 -25.33
CA MET A 161 3.40 10.28 -25.89
C MET A 161 4.66 11.04 -25.45
N PRO A 162 5.69 11.13 -26.31
CA PRO A 162 6.87 11.91 -25.98
C PRO A 162 6.52 13.40 -26.02
N MET A 163 6.82 14.10 -24.94
CA MET A 163 6.51 15.52 -24.79
C MET A 163 7.75 16.25 -24.29
N ILE A 164 7.94 17.45 -24.81
CA ILE A 164 8.99 18.38 -24.40
C ILE A 164 8.30 19.58 -23.75
N ASP A 165 8.54 19.78 -22.46
CA ASP A 165 8.05 20.92 -21.69
C ASP A 165 9.23 21.84 -21.36
N GLN A 166 9.25 23.04 -21.93
CA GLN A 166 10.32 24.03 -21.73
C GLN A 166 11.75 23.50 -21.99
N GLY A 167 11.90 22.50 -22.86
CA GLY A 167 13.17 21.88 -23.20
C GLY A 167 13.52 20.62 -22.38
N GLU A 168 12.73 20.30 -21.37
CA GLU A 168 12.86 19.07 -20.57
C GLU A 168 11.95 17.97 -21.12
N LYS A 169 12.41 16.73 -20.99
CA LYS A 169 11.70 15.56 -21.48
C LYS A 169 10.66 15.12 -20.43
N ASP A 170 9.40 15.12 -20.80
CA ASP A 170 8.26 14.78 -19.93
C ASP A 170 7.35 13.77 -20.65
N ASP A 171 7.88 12.56 -20.85
CA ASP A 171 7.15 11.50 -21.55
C ASP A 171 5.91 11.06 -20.75
N LYS A 172 4.78 10.85 -21.44
CA LYS A 172 3.54 10.40 -20.81
C LYS A 172 3.06 9.08 -21.36
N ILE A 173 2.70 8.16 -20.47
CA ILE A 173 2.13 6.87 -20.87
C ILE A 173 0.67 7.07 -21.28
N ILE A 174 0.26 6.48 -22.40
CA ILE A 174 -1.14 6.39 -22.79
C ILE A 174 -1.62 4.97 -22.51
N ALA A 175 -2.66 4.85 -21.70
CA ALA A 175 -3.17 3.57 -21.23
C ALA A 175 -4.69 3.48 -21.31
N VAL A 176 -5.22 2.26 -21.26
CA VAL A 176 -6.66 1.99 -21.14
C VAL A 176 -6.95 1.27 -19.83
N CYS A 177 -8.12 1.53 -19.25
CA CYS A 177 -8.58 0.78 -18.08
C CYS A 177 -8.86 -0.68 -18.47
N VAL A 178 -8.24 -1.65 -17.79
CA VAL A 178 -8.41 -3.09 -18.11
C VAL A 178 -9.76 -3.65 -17.68
N ASP A 179 -10.40 -2.98 -16.72
CA ASP A 179 -11.69 -3.35 -16.15
C ASP A 179 -12.86 -2.64 -16.84
N ASP A 180 -12.59 -1.75 -17.79
CA ASP A 180 -13.61 -1.08 -18.59
C ASP A 180 -13.97 -1.92 -19.83
N PRO A 181 -15.20 -2.44 -19.96
CA PRO A 181 -15.61 -3.28 -21.10
C PRO A 181 -15.47 -2.58 -22.46
N GLU A 182 -15.62 -1.26 -22.50
CA GLU A 182 -15.53 -0.47 -23.74
C GLU A 182 -14.08 -0.24 -24.17
N PHE A 183 -13.12 -0.23 -23.26
CA PHE A 183 -11.73 0.14 -23.58
C PHE A 183 -10.72 -1.01 -23.45
N ARG A 184 -11.03 -2.06 -22.68
CA ARG A 184 -10.07 -3.15 -22.40
C ARG A 184 -9.53 -3.87 -23.63
N HIS A 185 -10.26 -3.83 -24.76
CA HIS A 185 -9.90 -4.52 -25.99
C HIS A 185 -8.82 -3.81 -26.80
N PHE A 186 -8.57 -2.52 -26.56
CA PHE A 186 -7.52 -1.76 -27.24
C PHE A 186 -6.13 -2.21 -26.79
N ASN A 187 -5.22 -2.46 -27.72
CA ASN A 187 -3.83 -2.88 -27.44
C ASN A 187 -2.77 -1.94 -28.03
N ASP A 188 -3.15 -1.09 -28.98
CA ASP A 188 -2.25 -0.14 -29.64
C ASP A 188 -2.98 1.18 -29.91
N LEU A 189 -2.27 2.31 -29.85
CA LEU A 189 -2.82 3.63 -30.19
C LEU A 189 -3.44 3.69 -31.59
N LYS A 190 -2.95 2.89 -32.54
CA LYS A 190 -3.48 2.83 -33.91
C LYS A 190 -4.91 2.30 -33.99
N GLU A 191 -5.37 1.59 -32.97
CA GLU A 191 -6.74 1.09 -32.89
C GLU A 191 -7.73 2.19 -32.45
N LEU A 192 -7.23 3.31 -31.91
CA LEU A 192 -8.04 4.47 -31.56
C LEU A 192 -8.37 5.31 -32.80
N SER A 193 -9.49 6.04 -32.74
CA SER A 193 -9.82 7.04 -33.75
C SER A 193 -8.69 8.07 -33.88
N PRO A 194 -8.22 8.40 -35.11
CA PRO A 194 -7.20 9.42 -35.32
C PRO A 194 -7.56 10.78 -34.70
N HIS A 195 -8.85 11.10 -34.66
CA HIS A 195 -9.33 12.32 -34.02
C HIS A 195 -9.05 12.34 -32.52
N ARG A 196 -9.14 11.19 -31.83
CA ARG A 196 -8.86 11.09 -30.40
C ARG A 196 -7.39 11.38 -30.08
N LEU A 197 -6.48 10.87 -30.91
CA LEU A 197 -5.05 11.17 -30.77
C LEU A 197 -4.76 12.66 -31.01
N ALA A 198 -5.46 13.27 -31.98
CA ALA A 198 -5.35 14.70 -32.24
C ALA A 198 -5.87 15.55 -31.08
N GLU A 199 -6.99 15.17 -30.44
CA GLU A 199 -7.50 15.83 -29.24
C GLU A 199 -6.51 15.77 -28.06
N ILE A 200 -5.95 14.58 -27.80
CA ILE A 200 -4.94 14.39 -26.75
C ILE A 200 -3.71 15.26 -27.02
N ARG A 201 -3.17 15.21 -28.23
CA ARG A 201 -2.03 16.04 -28.65
C ARG A 201 -2.34 17.52 -28.41
N ARG A 202 -3.49 17.98 -28.91
CA ARG A 202 -3.88 19.39 -28.85
C ARG A 202 -4.05 19.89 -27.43
N PHE A 203 -4.60 19.05 -26.55
CA PHE A 203 -4.72 19.37 -25.13
C PHE A 203 -3.36 19.69 -24.50
N PHE A 204 -2.36 18.83 -24.69
CA PHE A 204 -1.02 19.03 -24.11
C PHE A 204 -0.24 20.18 -24.75
N GLU A 205 -0.49 20.49 -26.02
CA GLU A 205 0.07 21.69 -26.66
C GLU A 205 -0.57 22.99 -26.12
N ASP A 206 -1.85 22.97 -25.73
CA ASP A 206 -2.61 24.17 -25.39
C ASP A 206 -2.69 24.49 -23.89
N TYR A 207 -2.66 23.49 -23.00
CA TYR A 207 -3.03 23.69 -21.58
C TYR A 207 -2.13 24.66 -20.80
N LYS A 208 -0.89 24.86 -21.24
CA LYS A 208 0.08 25.79 -20.62
C LYS A 208 0.26 27.10 -21.42
N LYS A 209 -0.46 27.32 -22.53
CA LYS A 209 -0.28 28.53 -23.36
C LYS A 209 -0.61 29.82 -22.64
N ASN A 210 -1.66 29.83 -21.81
CA ASN A 210 -2.02 31.01 -21.01
C ASN A 210 -1.03 31.28 -19.85
N GLU A 211 -0.07 30.38 -19.62
CA GLU A 211 1.04 30.55 -18.70
C GLU A 211 2.31 31.06 -19.43
N ASN A 212 2.21 31.39 -20.73
CA ASN A 212 3.33 31.75 -21.61
C ASN A 212 4.44 30.67 -21.68
N LYS A 213 4.05 29.40 -21.57
CA LYS A 213 4.95 28.25 -21.76
C LYS A 213 4.67 27.56 -23.08
N GLU A 214 5.74 27.06 -23.70
CA GLU A 214 5.67 26.26 -24.91
C GLU A 214 5.86 24.79 -24.57
N VAL A 215 4.97 23.97 -25.12
CA VAL A 215 4.99 22.51 -25.01
C VAL A 215 4.94 21.95 -26.42
N ALA A 216 5.83 21.01 -26.72
CA ALA A 216 5.84 20.29 -27.99
C ALA A 216 5.55 18.81 -27.74
N VAL A 217 4.59 18.26 -28.48
CA VAL A 217 4.28 16.83 -28.46
C VAL A 217 4.86 16.21 -29.73
N ASN A 218 5.69 15.19 -29.61
CA ASN A 218 6.25 14.48 -30.76
C ASN A 218 5.28 13.40 -31.27
N ASP A 219 5.71 12.58 -32.22
CA ASP A 219 4.90 11.46 -32.68
C ASP A 219 4.69 10.42 -31.57
N PHE A 220 3.45 9.91 -31.50
CA PHE A 220 3.10 8.87 -30.56
C PHE A 220 3.87 7.58 -30.89
N LEU A 221 4.42 6.96 -29.86
CA LEU A 221 5.24 5.76 -29.96
C LEU A 221 4.44 4.51 -29.53
N PRO A 222 4.80 3.32 -30.05
CA PRO A 222 4.05 2.09 -29.84
C PRO A 222 4.06 1.60 -28.38
N PRO A 223 3.19 0.62 -28.03
CA PRO A 223 3.12 0.06 -26.68
C PRO A 223 4.45 -0.48 -26.15
N ALA A 224 5.30 -1.03 -27.02
CA ALA A 224 6.60 -1.58 -26.63
C ALA A 224 7.50 -0.50 -26.01
N THR A 225 7.57 0.68 -26.62
CA THR A 225 8.36 1.81 -26.10
C THR A 225 7.80 2.32 -24.77
N ALA A 226 6.47 2.29 -24.59
CA ALA A 226 5.85 2.62 -23.31
C ALA A 226 6.27 1.64 -22.20
N GLN A 227 6.29 0.34 -22.50
CA GLN A 227 6.70 -0.70 -21.55
C GLN A 227 8.18 -0.57 -21.17
N GLU A 228 9.04 -0.24 -22.12
CA GLU A 228 10.46 0.05 -21.88
C GLU A 228 10.63 1.27 -20.97
N ALA A 229 9.90 2.36 -21.23
CA ALA A 229 9.92 3.56 -20.40
C ALA A 229 9.46 3.29 -18.96
N ILE A 230 8.36 2.54 -18.78
CA ILE A 230 7.89 2.14 -17.45
C ILE A 230 8.95 1.31 -16.73
N LYS A 231 9.56 0.33 -17.42
CA LYS A 231 10.60 -0.51 -16.83
C LYS A 231 11.81 0.30 -16.39
N TYR A 232 12.30 1.20 -17.24
CA TYR A 232 13.40 2.12 -16.86
C TYR A 232 13.04 2.94 -15.63
N SER A 233 11.82 3.46 -15.57
CA SER A 233 11.33 4.22 -14.42
C SER A 233 11.20 3.40 -13.13
N MET A 234 10.87 2.11 -13.24
CA MET A 234 10.92 1.17 -12.10
C MET A 234 12.34 0.95 -11.60
N ASP A 235 13.30 0.81 -12.50
CA ASP A 235 14.72 0.61 -12.16
C ASP A 235 15.27 1.85 -11.43
N LEU A 236 14.99 3.06 -11.95
CA LEU A 236 15.34 4.33 -11.28
C LEU A 236 14.73 4.44 -9.88
N TYR A 237 13.47 4.06 -9.72
CA TYR A 237 12.82 4.05 -8.42
C TYR A 237 13.48 3.07 -7.44
N ALA A 238 13.86 1.88 -7.92
CA ALA A 238 14.56 0.89 -7.09
C ALA A 238 15.91 1.43 -6.60
N GLU A 239 16.68 2.07 -7.49
CA GLU A 239 17.93 2.74 -7.13
C GLU A 239 17.70 3.86 -6.10
N TYR A 240 16.69 4.71 -6.33
CA TYR A 240 16.31 5.77 -5.40
C TYR A 240 16.01 5.24 -3.99
N ILE A 241 15.24 4.16 -3.87
CA ILE A 241 14.95 3.52 -2.58
C ILE A 241 16.22 2.95 -1.95
N LEU A 242 17.07 2.26 -2.71
CA LEU A 242 18.33 1.72 -2.20
C LEU A 242 19.27 2.81 -1.67
N HIS A 243 19.38 3.93 -2.39
CA HIS A 243 20.16 5.07 -1.95
C HIS A 243 19.57 5.74 -0.71
N SER A 244 18.25 5.82 -0.62
CA SER A 244 17.54 6.39 0.53
C SER A 244 17.69 5.54 1.79
N LEU A 245 17.72 4.21 1.65
CA LEU A 245 17.93 3.27 2.76
C LEU A 245 19.39 3.19 3.23
N ARG A 246 20.36 3.60 2.41
CA ARG A 246 21.80 3.61 2.75
C ARG A 246 22.25 4.83 3.55
N ARG A 247 21.43 5.89 3.57
CA ARG A 247 21.68 7.12 4.34
C ARG A 247 21.11 7.02 5.74
#